data_AF-A0A962LW90-F1
#
_entry.id   AF-A0A962LW90-F1
#
_cell.length_a   1.000
_cell.length_b   1.000
_cell.length_c   1.000
_cell.angle_alpha   90.00
_cell.angle_beta   90.00
_cell.angle_gamma   90.00
#
_symmetry.space_group_name_H-M   'P 1'
#
loop_
_entity.id
_entity.type
_entity.pdbx_description
1 polymer ?
#
loop_
_entity_poly.entity_id
_entity_poly.type
_entity_poly.pdbx_seq_one_letter_code
_entity_poly.pdbx_strand_id
1 'polypeptide(L)'
;MTIFIEDFERTENSDEIFGIIGRALVIATRFDSMCKTLSQAVELKMPTLLRGISDSDFDSLVEKALKKSSTLDKSIKNIGLPDSVAVILHDARKARNAVAHDLAVGLEGCVDTKIDESGFLTEVSEYLFDLVHGEVLISILIHEFNGEDPIRPEFIPAYKDKIVRWVIEK
;
A
#
# COMPACT_ATOMS: atom_id res chain seq x y z
N MET A 1 -10.68 -36.95 12.12
CA MET A 1 -9.50 -36.10 11.99
C MET A 1 -9.29 -35.91 10.51
N THR A 2 -9.98 -34.94 9.93
CA THR A 2 -9.84 -34.59 8.52
C THR A 2 -8.40 -34.10 8.35
N ILE A 3 -7.64 -34.80 7.52
CA ILE A 3 -6.25 -34.47 7.24
C ILE A 3 -6.29 -33.11 6.52
N PHE A 4 -5.41 -32.17 6.90
CA PHE A 4 -5.25 -30.85 6.24
C PHE A 4 -5.28 -30.90 4.69
N ILE A 5 -4.87 -32.04 4.12
CA ILE A 5 -4.85 -32.34 2.68
C ILE A 5 -6.25 -32.36 2.04
N GLU A 6 -7.32 -32.61 2.79
CA GLU A 6 -8.70 -32.69 2.28
C GLU A 6 -9.56 -31.47 2.64
N ASP A 7 -9.05 -30.58 3.50
CA ASP A 7 -9.74 -29.37 3.97
C ASP A 7 -9.55 -28.23 2.95
N PHE A 8 -10.20 -28.34 1.80
CA PHE A 8 -10.24 -27.32 0.74
C PHE A 8 -11.68 -26.99 0.31
N GLU A 9 -12.64 -27.22 1.21
CA GLU A 9 -14.03 -26.88 0.95
C GLU A 9 -14.17 -25.37 0.78
N ARG A 10 -14.84 -24.98 -0.30
CA ARG A 10 -15.12 -23.59 -0.65
C ARG A 10 -16.58 -23.29 -0.34
N THR A 11 -16.80 -22.35 0.56
CA THR A 11 -18.11 -21.83 0.96
C THR A 11 -18.28 -20.38 0.52
N GLU A 12 -19.52 -19.89 0.46
CA GLU A 12 -19.80 -18.48 0.15
C GLU A 12 -19.08 -17.54 1.13
N ASN A 13 -19.10 -17.86 2.42
CA ASN A 13 -18.39 -17.09 3.43
C ASN A 13 -16.86 -17.12 3.23
N SER A 14 -16.29 -18.27 2.90
CA SER A 14 -14.85 -18.35 2.60
C SER A 14 -14.45 -17.48 1.40
N ASP A 15 -15.28 -17.44 0.36
CA ASP A 15 -15.05 -16.59 -0.80
C ASP A 15 -15.13 -15.11 -0.46
N GLU A 16 -16.07 -14.73 0.41
CA GLU A 16 -16.21 -13.37 0.89
C GLU A 16 -14.97 -12.92 1.68
N ILE A 17 -14.51 -13.74 2.63
CA ILE A 17 -13.32 -13.47 3.45
C ILE A 17 -12.07 -13.34 2.57
N PHE A 18 -11.83 -14.30 1.67
CA PHE A 18 -10.69 -14.21 0.74
C PHE A 18 -10.84 -13.05 -0.25
N GLY A 19 -12.07 -12.69 -0.62
CA GLY A 19 -12.37 -11.49 -1.40
C GLY A 19 -11.97 -10.20 -0.69
N ILE A 20 -12.27 -10.09 0.60
CA ILE A 20 -11.87 -8.96 1.46
C ILE A 20 -10.34 -8.88 1.55
N ILE A 21 -9.66 -10.00 1.81
CA ILE A 21 -8.19 -10.08 1.84
C ILE A 21 -7.60 -9.61 0.51
N GLY A 22 -8.14 -10.11 -0.61
CA GLY A 22 -7.71 -9.74 -1.95
C GLY A 22 -7.86 -8.25 -2.22
N ARG A 23 -9.00 -7.65 -1.87
CA ARG A 23 -9.24 -6.20 -2.02
C ARG A 23 -8.33 -5.37 -1.11
N ALA A 24 -8.12 -5.79 0.14
CA ALA A 24 -7.17 -5.15 1.04
C ALA A 24 -5.74 -5.19 0.46
N LEU A 25 -5.33 -6.32 -0.11
CA LEU A 25 -4.02 -6.48 -0.74
C LEU A 25 -3.84 -5.55 -1.96
N VAL A 26 -4.91 -5.29 -2.73
CA VAL A 26 -4.89 -4.31 -3.82
C VAL A 26 -4.57 -2.90 -3.29
N ILE A 27 -5.22 -2.47 -2.21
CA ILE A 27 -4.96 -1.16 -1.59
C ILE A 27 -3.51 -1.08 -1.06
N ALA A 28 -3.09 -2.12 -0.33
CA ALA A 28 -1.72 -2.26 0.17
C ALA A 28 -0.65 -2.17 -0.94
N THR A 29 -0.91 -2.81 -2.08
CA THR A 29 -0.01 -2.80 -3.23
C THR A 29 0.01 -1.44 -3.94
N ARG A 30 -1.14 -0.77 -4.04
CA ARG A 30 -1.24 0.58 -4.62
C ARG A 30 -0.43 1.59 -3.81
N PHE A 31 -0.55 1.56 -2.49
CA PHE A 31 0.28 2.35 -1.57
C PHE A 31 1.78 2.09 -1.78
N ASP A 32 2.20 0.82 -1.80
CA ASP A 32 3.60 0.43 -2.01
C ASP A 32 4.14 0.95 -3.34
N SER A 33 3.34 0.85 -4.42
CA SER A 33 3.69 1.36 -5.74
C SER A 33 3.89 2.87 -5.74
N MET A 34 2.97 3.65 -5.15
CA MET A 34 3.07 5.11 -5.10
C MET A 34 4.32 5.57 -4.36
N CYS A 35 4.65 4.93 -3.23
CA CYS A 35 5.87 5.24 -2.47
C CYS A 35 7.13 4.98 -3.29
N LYS A 36 7.19 3.85 -4.01
CA LYS A 36 8.32 3.51 -4.88
C LYS A 36 8.46 4.48 -6.04
N THR A 37 7.36 4.81 -6.70
CA THR A 37 7.34 5.77 -7.82
C THR A 37 7.84 7.14 -7.38
N LEU A 38 7.33 7.70 -6.27
CA LEU A 38 7.79 9.00 -5.79
C LEU A 38 9.26 8.94 -5.36
N SER A 39 9.68 7.90 -4.63
CA SER A 39 11.10 7.73 -4.26
C SER A 39 12.01 7.72 -5.47
N GLN A 40 11.66 6.97 -6.52
CA GLN A 40 12.44 6.93 -7.76
C GLN A 40 12.47 8.30 -8.44
N ALA A 41 11.33 8.99 -8.48
CA ALA A 41 11.25 10.31 -9.07
C ALA A 41 12.13 11.33 -8.34
N VAL A 42 12.14 11.32 -7.00
CA VAL A 42 13.02 12.15 -6.17
C VAL A 42 14.49 11.85 -6.44
N GLU A 43 14.88 10.57 -6.50
CA GLU A 43 16.25 10.13 -6.81
C GLU A 43 16.72 10.57 -8.21
N LEU A 44 15.81 10.65 -9.19
CA LEU A 44 16.12 11.02 -10.57
C LEU A 44 16.08 12.54 -10.82
N LYS A 45 15.10 13.26 -10.24
CA LYS A 45 14.89 14.69 -10.51
C LYS A 45 15.90 15.59 -9.80
N MET A 46 16.34 15.21 -8.59
CA MET A 46 17.30 16.02 -7.82
C MET A 46 18.68 16.15 -8.50
N PRO A 47 19.32 15.07 -9.01
CA PRO A 47 20.59 15.20 -9.74
C PRO A 47 20.45 15.92 -11.08
N THR A 48 19.33 15.69 -11.79
CA THR A 48 19.09 16.20 -13.14
C THR A 48 18.83 17.71 -13.17
N LEU A 49 18.17 18.26 -12.14
CA LEU A 49 17.98 19.72 -12.00
C LEU A 49 19.27 20.45 -11.63
N LEU A 50 20.22 19.77 -10.97
CA LEU A 50 21.44 20.39 -10.44
C LEU A 50 22.65 20.34 -11.39
N ARG A 51 22.63 19.46 -12.39
CA ARG A 51 23.73 19.31 -13.36
C ARG A 51 23.12 19.09 -14.74
N GLY A 52 23.40 19.99 -15.68
CA GLY A 52 23.03 19.77 -17.09
C GLY A 52 23.50 18.39 -17.54
N ILE A 53 22.63 17.65 -18.24
CA ILE A 53 22.82 16.23 -18.54
C ILE A 53 23.86 16.09 -19.66
N SER A 54 25.01 15.45 -19.39
CA SER A 54 25.89 14.92 -20.44
C SER A 54 25.42 13.54 -20.91
N ASP A 55 25.90 13.05 -22.07
CA ASP A 55 25.55 11.70 -22.56
C ASP A 55 25.92 10.60 -21.55
N SER A 56 27.04 10.74 -20.82
CA SER A 56 27.40 9.80 -19.73
C SER A 56 26.48 9.90 -18.51
N ASP A 57 25.91 11.09 -18.25
CA ASP A 57 24.90 11.25 -17.19
C ASP A 57 23.58 10.60 -17.61
N PHE A 58 23.26 10.58 -18.91
CA PHE A 58 22.06 9.94 -19.45
C PHE A 58 22.07 8.42 -19.24
N ASP A 59 23.15 7.72 -19.61
CA ASP A 59 23.25 6.27 -19.42
C ASP A 59 23.16 5.90 -17.92
N SER A 60 23.80 6.68 -17.04
CA SER A 60 23.69 6.50 -15.60
C SER A 60 22.27 6.72 -15.08
N LEU A 61 21.53 7.69 -15.63
CA LEU A 61 20.13 7.94 -15.30
C LEU A 61 19.23 6.77 -15.75
N VAL A 62 19.46 6.23 -16.96
CA VAL A 62 18.73 5.06 -17.46
C VAL A 62 18.98 3.84 -16.58
N GLU A 63 20.22 3.56 -16.20
CA GLU A 63 20.55 2.46 -15.28
C GLU A 63 19.87 2.62 -13.90
N LYS A 64 19.84 3.84 -13.35
CA LYS A 64 19.15 4.13 -12.09
C LYS A 64 17.64 3.96 -12.22
N ALA A 65 17.04 4.44 -13.30
CA ALA A 65 15.60 4.30 -13.56
C ALA A 65 15.19 2.83 -13.73
N LEU A 66 16.07 2.00 -14.30
CA LEU A 66 15.85 0.55 -14.47
C LEU A 66 16.11 -0.25 -13.17
N LYS A 67 16.74 0.35 -12.15
CA LYS A 67 17.06 -0.33 -10.90
C LYS A 67 15.78 -0.55 -10.08
N LYS A 68 15.28 -1.78 -10.13
CA LYS A 68 13.87 -2.10 -9.86
C LYS A 68 13.49 -2.40 -8.40
N SER A 69 14.33 -2.14 -7.39
CA SER A 69 14.05 -2.67 -6.05
C SER A 69 14.61 -1.84 -4.89
N SER A 70 13.92 -0.76 -4.54
CA SER A 70 13.93 -0.26 -3.17
C SER A 70 12.87 -1.02 -2.35
N THR A 71 13.21 -1.37 -1.11
CA THR A 71 12.20 -1.78 -0.13
C THR A 71 11.26 -0.61 0.14
N LEU A 72 10.04 -0.88 0.64
CA LEU A 72 9.11 0.20 0.99
C LEU A 72 9.69 1.14 2.04
N ASP A 73 10.33 0.58 3.07
CA ASP A 73 11.02 1.36 4.10
C ASP A 73 12.10 2.29 3.50
N LYS A 74 12.92 1.76 2.59
CA LYS A 74 13.93 2.57 1.89
C LYS A 74 13.26 3.66 1.03
N SER A 75 12.18 3.32 0.34
CA SER A 75 11.44 4.26 -0.51
C SER A 75 10.87 5.41 0.32
N ILE A 76 10.24 5.11 1.47
CA ILE A 76 9.71 6.13 2.38
C ILE A 76 10.82 7.04 2.90
N LYS A 77 11.96 6.47 3.33
CA LYS A 77 13.12 7.25 3.80
C LYS A 77 13.70 8.16 2.71
N ASN A 78 13.78 7.67 1.48
CA ASN A 78 14.32 8.41 0.34
C ASN A 78 13.48 9.63 -0.04
N ILE A 79 12.18 9.66 0.26
CA ILE A 79 11.33 10.84 0.01
C ILE A 79 11.80 12.04 0.85
N GLY A 80 12.42 11.80 2.01
CA GLY A 80 13.02 12.85 2.83
C GLY A 80 12.01 13.72 3.60
N LEU A 81 10.90 13.13 4.07
CA LEU A 81 9.88 13.84 4.85
C LEU A 81 10.35 14.14 6.28
N PRO A 82 9.85 15.22 6.91
CA PRO A 82 10.01 15.43 8.35
C PRO A 82 9.42 14.27 9.17
N ASP A 83 10.02 13.95 10.31
CA ASP A 83 9.61 12.82 11.16
C ASP A 83 8.11 12.86 11.54
N SER A 84 7.57 14.06 11.77
CA SER A 84 6.16 14.26 12.10
C SER A 84 5.20 13.85 11.00
N VAL A 85 5.64 13.84 9.74
CA VAL A 85 4.86 13.43 8.57
C VAL A 85 5.21 11.98 8.18
N ALA A 86 6.48 11.59 8.34
CA ALA A 86 6.96 10.25 8.04
C ALA A 86 6.27 9.16 8.89
N VAL A 87 5.82 9.49 10.10
CA VAL A 87 5.05 8.57 10.95
C VAL A 87 3.81 8.00 10.25
N ILE A 88 3.09 8.83 9.47
CA ILE A 88 1.88 8.41 8.74
C ILE A 88 2.23 7.35 7.69
N LEU A 89 3.30 7.57 6.92
CA LEU A 89 3.78 6.58 5.94
C LEU A 89 4.34 5.32 6.62
N HIS A 90 4.92 5.46 7.81
CA HIS A 90 5.46 4.34 8.56
C HIS A 90 4.35 3.44 9.13
N ASP A 91 3.26 4.01 9.60
CA ASP A 91 2.10 3.24 10.08
C ASP A 91 1.37 2.58 8.90
N ALA A 92 1.18 3.30 7.79
CA ALA A 92 0.71 2.71 6.53
C ALA A 92 1.61 1.56 6.04
N ARG A 93 2.94 1.66 6.21
CA ARG A 93 3.88 0.57 5.91
C ARG A 93 3.68 -0.65 6.81
N LYS A 94 3.42 -0.46 8.11
CA LYS A 94 3.12 -1.57 9.03
C LYS A 94 1.82 -2.26 8.62
N ALA A 95 0.75 -1.48 8.37
CA ALA A 95 -0.52 -2.00 7.90
C ALA A 95 -0.37 -2.76 6.56
N ARG A 96 0.39 -2.21 5.60
CA ARG A 96 0.75 -2.89 4.35
C ARG A 96 1.39 -4.25 4.60
N ASN A 97 2.33 -4.33 5.54
CA ASN A 97 3.02 -5.57 5.86
C ASN A 97 2.06 -6.59 6.50
N ALA A 98 1.21 -6.14 7.42
CA ALA A 98 0.22 -7.00 8.05
C ALA A 98 -0.76 -7.56 7.02
N VAL A 99 -1.30 -6.72 6.12
CA VAL A 99 -2.17 -7.17 5.03
C VAL A 99 -1.47 -8.17 4.10
N ALA A 100 -0.19 -7.96 3.80
CA ALA A 100 0.55 -8.80 2.86
C ALA A 100 1.07 -10.12 3.45
N HIS A 101 1.28 -10.19 4.77
CA HIS A 101 1.98 -11.31 5.41
C HIS A 101 1.19 -11.98 6.53
N ASP A 102 0.40 -11.21 7.28
CA ASP A 102 -0.17 -11.66 8.55
C ASP A 102 -1.66 -12.01 8.40
N LEU A 103 -2.39 -11.27 7.55
CA LEU A 103 -3.85 -11.36 7.43
C LEU A 103 -4.37 -12.74 6.97
N ALA A 104 -3.56 -13.51 6.25
CA ALA A 104 -3.93 -14.84 5.75
C ALA A 104 -3.34 -16.00 6.58
N VAL A 105 -2.56 -15.72 7.62
CA VAL A 105 -1.92 -16.75 8.45
C VAL A 105 -2.98 -17.52 9.23
N GLY A 106 -2.93 -18.86 9.20
CA GLY A 106 -3.89 -19.70 9.92
C GLY A 106 -5.24 -19.87 9.21
N LEU A 107 -5.42 -19.27 8.03
CA LEU A 107 -6.61 -19.40 7.20
C LEU A 107 -6.44 -20.50 6.14
N GLU A 108 -5.71 -21.56 6.45
CA GLU A 108 -5.48 -22.65 5.50
C GLU A 108 -6.71 -23.56 5.44
N GLY A 109 -7.36 -23.67 4.28
CA GLY A 109 -8.54 -24.53 4.08
C GLY A 109 -9.88 -23.82 4.34
N CYS A 110 -10.90 -24.54 4.80
CA CYS A 110 -12.19 -23.93 5.11
C CYS A 110 -12.09 -22.99 6.32
N VAL A 111 -12.47 -21.71 6.15
CA VAL A 111 -12.29 -20.65 7.16
C VAL A 111 -13.47 -20.48 8.11
N ASP A 112 -14.61 -21.09 7.82
CA ASP A 112 -15.87 -20.91 8.56
C ASP A 112 -15.78 -21.28 10.04
N THR A 113 -14.79 -22.12 10.41
CA THR A 113 -14.54 -22.54 11.79
C THR A 113 -13.30 -21.90 12.40
N LYS A 114 -12.55 -21.10 11.63
CA LYS A 114 -11.22 -20.57 11.98
C LYS A 114 -11.23 -19.07 12.25
N ILE A 115 -12.28 -18.36 11.85
CA ILE A 115 -12.32 -16.91 11.91
C ILE A 115 -13.50 -16.41 12.75
N ASP A 116 -13.24 -15.45 13.63
CA ASP A 116 -14.28 -14.54 14.12
C ASP A 116 -14.43 -13.43 13.08
N GLU A 117 -15.50 -13.50 12.28
CA GLU A 117 -15.76 -12.54 11.21
C GLU A 117 -15.77 -11.10 11.73
N SER A 118 -16.34 -10.86 12.92
CA SER A 118 -16.47 -9.50 13.45
C SER A 118 -15.11 -8.92 13.87
N GLY A 119 -14.28 -9.73 14.53
CA GLY A 119 -12.91 -9.38 14.87
C GLY A 119 -12.06 -9.17 13.62
N PHE A 120 -12.17 -10.06 12.64
CA PHE A 120 -11.45 -9.96 11.38
C PHE A 120 -11.79 -8.69 10.59
N LEU A 121 -13.08 -8.37 10.44
CA LEU A 121 -13.50 -7.15 9.75
C LEU A 121 -13.02 -5.88 10.46
N THR A 122 -12.97 -5.91 11.80
CA THR A 122 -12.43 -4.81 12.60
C THR A 122 -10.93 -4.65 12.34
N GLU A 123 -10.16 -5.74 12.39
CA GLU A 123 -8.73 -5.74 12.11
C GLU A 123 -8.42 -5.24 10.68
N VAL A 124 -9.15 -5.72 9.67
CA VAL A 124 -9.01 -5.24 8.29
C VAL A 124 -9.31 -3.74 8.20
N SER A 125 -10.35 -3.26 8.90
CA SER A 125 -10.70 -1.83 8.92
C SER A 125 -9.57 -0.96 9.47
N GLU A 126 -8.91 -1.41 10.54
CA GLU A 126 -7.80 -0.70 11.15
C GLU A 126 -6.60 -0.60 10.18
N TYR A 127 -6.24 -1.70 9.52
CA TYR A 127 -5.18 -1.66 8.51
C TYR A 127 -5.53 -0.76 7.32
N LEU A 128 -6.79 -0.79 6.86
CA LEU A 128 -7.25 0.08 5.78
C LEU A 128 -7.22 1.56 6.18
N PHE A 129 -7.53 1.87 7.43
CA PHE A 129 -7.48 3.24 7.92
C PHE A 129 -6.06 3.80 7.75
N ASP A 130 -5.04 3.10 8.24
CA ASP A 130 -3.64 3.52 8.14
C ASP A 130 -3.18 3.58 6.68
N LEU A 131 -3.51 2.56 5.88
CA LEU A 131 -3.18 2.52 4.45
C LEU A 131 -3.74 3.73 3.71
N VAL A 132 -5.02 4.05 3.89
CA VAL A 132 -5.65 5.15 3.16
C VAL A 132 -5.10 6.50 3.61
N HIS A 133 -4.74 6.68 4.88
CA HIS A 133 -4.04 7.89 5.32
C HIS A 133 -2.68 8.03 4.62
N GLY A 134 -1.93 6.93 4.52
CA GLY A 134 -0.69 6.88 3.75
C GLY A 134 -0.90 7.18 2.26
N GLU A 135 -1.95 6.63 1.65
CA GLU A 135 -2.28 6.85 0.24
C GLU A 135 -2.66 8.29 -0.09
N VAL A 136 -3.48 8.92 0.77
CA VAL A 136 -3.83 10.33 0.60
C VAL A 136 -2.58 11.20 0.70
N LEU A 137 -1.73 10.95 1.70
CA LEU A 137 -0.49 11.70 1.88
C LEU A 137 0.46 11.53 0.67
N ILE A 138 0.74 10.29 0.25
CA ILE A 138 1.65 10.05 -0.87
C ILE A 138 1.07 10.59 -2.19
N SER A 139 -0.26 10.55 -2.35
CA SER A 139 -0.92 11.15 -3.50
C SER A 139 -0.71 12.66 -3.53
N ILE A 140 -0.92 13.38 -2.41
CA ILE A 140 -0.65 14.82 -2.32
C ILE A 140 0.81 15.13 -2.65
N LEU A 141 1.76 14.34 -2.13
CA LEU A 141 3.18 14.52 -2.42
C LEU A 141 3.52 14.30 -3.90
N ILE A 142 2.87 13.34 -4.56
CA ILE A 142 3.02 13.12 -6.01
C ILE A 142 2.48 14.31 -6.81
N HIS A 143 1.30 14.84 -6.46
CA HIS A 143 0.73 16.01 -7.14
C HIS A 143 1.65 17.23 -6.99
N GLU A 144 2.12 17.49 -5.77
CA GLU A 144 3.09 18.56 -5.49
C GLU A 144 4.38 18.37 -6.30
N PHE A 145 4.91 17.14 -6.35
CA PHE A 145 6.11 16.83 -7.12
C PHE A 145 5.93 17.05 -8.63
N ASN A 146 4.74 16.79 -9.15
CA ASN A 146 4.36 16.99 -10.55
C ASN A 146 3.99 18.45 -10.88
N GLY A 147 3.73 19.29 -9.88
CA GLY A 147 3.17 20.63 -10.08
C GLY A 147 1.69 20.62 -10.47
N GLU A 148 0.95 19.60 -10.03
CA GLU A 148 -0.49 19.44 -10.22
C GLU A 148 -1.25 19.89 -8.97
N ASP A 149 -2.49 20.34 -9.16
CA ASP A 149 -3.36 20.69 -8.02
C ASP A 149 -3.64 19.43 -7.19
N PRO A 150 -3.44 19.47 -5.86
CA PRO A 150 -3.71 18.32 -5.01
C PRO A 150 -5.22 18.04 -4.90
N ILE A 151 -5.55 16.83 -4.46
CA ILE A 151 -6.92 16.45 -4.12
C ILE A 151 -7.50 17.45 -3.12
N ARG A 152 -8.68 17.98 -3.41
CA ARG A 152 -9.31 18.97 -2.54
C ARG A 152 -9.69 18.35 -1.18
N PRO A 153 -9.40 19.01 -0.04
CA PRO A 153 -9.61 18.44 1.29
C PRO A 153 -11.04 17.95 1.56
N GLU A 154 -12.04 18.60 0.98
CA GLU A 154 -13.46 18.23 1.14
C GLU A 154 -13.79 16.83 0.59
N PHE A 155 -13.00 16.29 -0.35
CA PHE A 155 -13.22 14.97 -0.92
C PHE A 155 -12.51 13.85 -0.15
N ILE A 156 -11.55 14.18 0.72
CA ILE A 156 -10.74 13.20 1.44
C ILE A 156 -11.59 12.29 2.35
N PRO A 157 -12.55 12.80 3.15
CA PRO A 157 -13.39 11.93 3.99
C PRO A 157 -14.21 10.93 3.16
N ALA A 158 -14.88 11.41 2.10
CA ALA A 158 -15.69 10.56 1.24
C ALA A 158 -14.85 9.50 0.50
N TYR A 159 -13.62 9.85 0.11
CA TYR A 159 -12.67 8.90 -0.47
C TYR A 159 -12.29 7.79 0.52
N LYS A 160 -11.99 8.14 1.78
CA LYS A 160 -11.66 7.18 2.84
C LYS A 160 -12.78 6.18 3.06
N ASP A 161 -14.00 6.69 3.24
CA ASP A 161 -15.18 5.85 3.44
C ASP A 161 -15.41 4.93 2.24
N LYS A 162 -15.24 5.44 1.02
CA LYS A 162 -15.41 4.65 -0.20
C LYS A 162 -14.43 3.48 -0.29
N ILE A 163 -13.17 3.66 0.11
CA ILE A 163 -12.19 2.57 0.10
C ILE A 163 -12.53 1.51 1.14
N VAL A 164 -12.83 1.92 2.38
CA VAL A 164 -13.19 0.98 3.45
C VAL A 164 -14.41 0.16 3.05
N ARG A 165 -15.46 0.82 2.56
CA ARG A 165 -16.67 0.17 2.06
C ARG A 165 -16.38 -0.77 0.90
N TRP A 166 -15.62 -0.33 -0.10
CA TRP A 166 -15.28 -1.17 -1.25
C TRP A 166 -14.53 -2.45 -0.83
N VAL A 167 -13.72 -2.41 0.22
CA VAL A 167 -13.02 -3.59 0.71
C VAL A 167 -13.93 -4.47 1.56
N ILE A 168 -14.72 -3.89 2.48
CA ILE A 168 -15.43 -4.63 3.54
C ILE A 168 -16.87 -5.00 3.20
N GLU A 169 -17.57 -4.19 2.42
CA GLU A 169 -18.97 -4.46 2.06
C GLU A 169 -19.05 -5.69 1.15
N LYS A 170 -20.10 -6.49 1.39
CA LYS A 170 -20.45 -7.70 0.63
C LYS A 170 -21.27 -7.32 -0.61
#